data_AF-A0A1F6KAV5-F1
#
_entry.id   AF-A0A1F6KAV5-F1
#
_cell.length_a   1.000
_cell.length_b   1.000
_cell.length_c   1.000
_cell.angle_alpha   90.00
_cell.angle_beta   90.00
_cell.angle_gamma   90.00
#
_symmetry.space_group_name_H-M   'P 1'
#
loop_
_entity.id
_entity.type
_entity.pdbx_description
1 polymer ?
#
loop_
_entity_poly.entity_id
_entity_poly.type
_entity_poly.pdbx_seq_one_letter_code
_entity_poly.pdbx_strand_id
1 'polypeptide(L)'
;MGSFITTNIRIPEEDYIRLKEEALKTRKSLASIIRAKITKAHTEKSPEDIFKTIRKHALGNRSSLQDIDTVKTVREMRDGAKW
;
A
#
# COMPACT_ATOMS: atom_id res chain seq x y z
N MET A 1 2.36 6.66 12.21
CA MET A 1 3.64 6.38 11.53
C MET A 1 3.94 4.89 11.68
N GLY A 2 4.18 4.17 10.58
CA GLY A 2 4.51 2.75 10.64
C GLY A 2 5.94 2.52 11.15
N SER A 3 6.13 1.56 12.04
CA SER A 3 7.46 1.15 12.49
C SER A 3 8.15 0.36 11.38
N PHE A 4 9.29 0.85 10.88
CA PHE A 4 10.10 0.15 9.87
C PHE A 4 11.25 -0.58 10.55
N ILE A 5 11.34 -1.89 10.31
CA ILE A 5 12.47 -2.70 10.79
C ILE A 5 13.57 -2.62 9.72
N THR A 6 14.74 -2.10 10.08
CA THR A 6 15.93 -2.11 9.22
C THR A 6 16.74 -3.38 9.49
N THR A 7 17.03 -4.13 8.43
CA THR A 7 17.83 -5.36 8.54
C THR A 7 19.09 -5.20 7.70
N ASN A 8 20.25 -5.41 8.33
CA ASN A 8 21.52 -5.50 7.62
C ASN A 8 21.64 -6.90 6.98
N ILE A 9 21.58 -6.95 5.65
CA ILE A 9 21.68 -8.19 4.88
C ILE A 9 23.10 -8.27 4.31
N ARG A 10 23.80 -9.37 4.55
CA ARG A 10 25.09 -9.68 3.92
C ARG A 10 24.84 -10.61 2.74
N ILE A 11 25.28 -10.19 1.55
CA ILE A 11 25.20 -10.97 0.32
C ILE A 11 26.55 -10.98 -0.38
N PRO A 12 26.86 -12.02 -1.19
CA PRO A 12 28.04 -12.04 -2.04
C PRO A 12 28.09 -10.83 -2.97
N GLU A 13 29.30 -10.37 -3.29
CA GLU A 13 29.51 -9.16 -4.10
C GLU A 13 28.92 -9.29 -5.51
N GLU A 14 29.10 -10.46 -6.15
CA GLU A 14 28.54 -10.74 -7.48
C GLU A 14 27.02 -10.56 -7.52
N ASP A 15 26.31 -11.06 -6.49
CA ASP A 15 24.86 -10.95 -6.41
C ASP A 15 24.41 -9.52 -6.11
N TYR A 16 25.19 -8.76 -5.34
CA TYR A 16 24.93 -7.34 -5.12
C TYR A 16 25.00 -6.54 -6.43
N ILE A 17 26.00 -6.83 -7.27
CA ILE A 17 26.16 -6.17 -8.58
C ILE A 17 24.97 -6.53 -9.49
N ARG A 18 24.60 -7.81 -9.57
CA ARG A 18 23.43 -8.26 -10.35
C ARG A 18 22.14 -7.55 -9.93
N LEU A 19 21.90 -7.43 -8.63
CA LEU A 19 20.72 -6.74 -8.10
C LEU A 19 20.72 -5.23 -8.42
N LYS A 20 21.90 -4.59 -8.45
CA LYS A 20 22.03 -3.19 -8.89
C LYS A 20 21.71 -3.01 -10.37
N GLU A 21 22.20 -3.90 -11.23
CA GLU A 21 21.87 -3.86 -12.65
C GLU A 21 20.37 -4.06 -12.89
N GLU A 22 19.74 -4.99 -12.16
CA GLU A 22 18.31 -5.23 -12.23
C GLU A 22 17.50 -4.01 -11.76
N ALA A 23 17.93 -3.37 -10.67
CA ALA A 23 17.33 -2.13 -10.17
C ALA A 23 17.42 -0.98 -11.21
N LEU A 24 18.56 -0.86 -11.89
CA LEU A 24 18.76 0.14 -12.93
C LEU A 24 17.87 -0.11 -14.14
N LYS A 25 17.80 -1.36 -14.63
CA LYS A 25 16.95 -1.77 -15.76
C LYS A 25 15.46 -1.51 -15.47
N THR A 26 15.01 -1.80 -14.25
CA THR A 26 13.61 -1.66 -13.84
C THR A 26 13.25 -0.27 -13.31
N ARG A 27 14.23 0.65 -13.22
CA ARG A 27 14.09 2.01 -12.63
C ARG A 27 13.49 1.99 -11.22
N LYS A 28 13.84 0.99 -10.42
CA LYS A 28 13.38 0.82 -9.04
C LYS A 28 14.56 0.92 -8.08
N SER A 29 14.29 1.21 -6.81
CA SER A 29 15.33 1.18 -5.79
C SER A 29 15.76 -0.26 -5.49
N LEU A 30 17.04 -0.44 -5.15
CA LEU A 30 17.59 -1.74 -4.74
C LEU A 30 16.76 -2.38 -3.62
N ALA A 31 16.37 -1.57 -2.62
CA ALA A 31 15.51 -2.02 -1.52
C ALA A 31 14.15 -2.52 -2.02
N SER A 32 13.56 -1.91 -3.07
CA SER A 32 12.32 -2.39 -3.65
C SER A 32 12.47 -3.74 -4.35
N ILE A 33 13.60 -3.96 -5.05
CA ILE A 33 13.89 -5.25 -5.72
C ILE A 33 14.11 -6.35 -4.68
N ILE A 34 14.90 -6.07 -3.64
CA ILE A 34 15.14 -7.01 -2.54
C ILE A 34 13.82 -7.37 -1.87
N ARG A 35 12.98 -6.38 -1.54
CA ARG A 35 11.65 -6.64 -0.96
C ARG A 35 10.77 -7.46 -1.90
N ALA A 36 10.75 -7.15 -3.19
CA ALA A 36 9.93 -7.90 -4.15
C ALA A 36 10.36 -9.37 -4.27
N LYS A 37 11.66 -9.68 -4.12
CA LYS A 37 12.17 -11.06 -4.14
C LYS A 37 11.94 -11.80 -2.82
N ILE A 38 11.99 -11.11 -1.67
CA ILE A 38 11.78 -11.72 -0.33
C ILE A 38 10.30 -11.88 -0.02
N THR A 39 9.49 -10.89 -0.36
CA THR A 39 8.05 -10.94 -0.12
C THR A 39 7.50 -11.97 -1.10
N LYS A 40 6.96 -13.09 -0.58
CA LYS A 40 6.16 -14.00 -1.40
C LYS A 40 5.12 -13.15 -2.14
N ALA A 41 4.95 -13.42 -3.44
CA ALA A 41 4.00 -12.71 -4.28
C ALA A 41 2.73 -12.48 -3.47
N HIS A 42 2.40 -11.22 -3.25
CA HIS A 42 1.12 -10.90 -2.64
C HIS A 42 0.11 -11.50 -3.61
N THR A 43 -0.59 -12.57 -3.21
CA THR A 43 -1.67 -13.12 -4.00
C THR A 43 -2.60 -11.95 -4.24
N GLU A 44 -2.68 -11.49 -5.48
CA GLU A 44 -3.67 -10.49 -5.85
C GLU A 44 -5.01 -11.08 -5.41
N LYS A 45 -5.66 -10.42 -4.45
CA LYS A 45 -6.96 -10.88 -3.96
C LYS A 45 -7.87 -10.99 -5.18
N SER A 46 -8.58 -12.11 -5.31
CA SER A 46 -9.57 -12.26 -6.38
C SER A 46 -10.48 -11.03 -6.35
N PRO A 47 -10.94 -10.51 -7.51
CA PRO A 47 -11.98 -9.49 -7.56
C PRO A 47 -13.15 -9.81 -6.61
N GLU A 48 -13.49 -11.09 -6.45
CA GLU A 48 -14.53 -11.58 -5.55
C GLU A 48 -14.22 -11.31 -4.08
N ASP A 49 -12.97 -11.49 -3.65
CA ASP A 49 -12.52 -11.20 -2.29
C ASP A 49 -12.58 -9.71 -1.99
N ILE A 50 -12.27 -8.89 -3.00
CA ILE A 50 -12.39 -7.42 -2.92
C ILE A 50 -13.87 -7.05 -2.73
N PHE A 51 -14.78 -7.57 -3.57
CA PHE A 51 -16.21 -7.32 -3.43
C PHE A 51 -16.79 -7.79 -2.11
N LYS A 52 -16.33 -8.94 -1.59
CA LYS A 52 -16.73 -9.45 -0.27
C LYS A 52 -16.31 -8.48 0.84
N THR A 53 -15.10 -7.93 0.75
CA THR A 53 -14.58 -6.96 1.70
C THR A 53 -15.37 -5.65 1.63
N ILE A 54 -15.65 -5.14 0.42
CA ILE A 54 -16.45 -3.94 0.20
C ILE A 54 -17.85 -4.09 0.80
N ARG A 55 -18.54 -5.21 0.53
CA ARG A 55 -19.88 -5.48 1.09
C ARG A 55 -19.86 -5.52 2.61
N LYS A 56 -18.83 -6.15 3.21
CA LYS A 56 -18.67 -6.19 4.66
C LYS A 56 -18.57 -4.79 5.27
N HIS A 57 -17.75 -3.91 4.68
CA HIS A 57 -17.62 -2.53 5.15
C HIS A 57 -18.87 -1.70 4.90
N ALA A 58 -19.53 -1.86 3.75
CA ALA A 58 -20.78 -1.18 3.44
C ALA A 58 -21.89 -1.52 4.45
N LEU A 59 -22.00 -2.80 4.84
CA LEU A 59 -22.95 -3.23 5.87
C LEU A 59 -22.61 -2.68 7.26
N GLY A 60 -21.34 -2.70 7.65
CA GLY A 60 -20.91 -2.16 8.95
C GLY A 60 -21.06 -0.64 9.05
N ASN A 61 -20.91 0.07 7.93
CA ASN A 61 -21.04 1.52 7.87
C ASN A 61 -22.49 1.99 7.64
N ARG A 62 -23.43 1.06 7.40
CA ARG A 62 -24.81 1.40 7.05
C ARG A 62 -25.49 2.24 8.14
N SER A 63 -25.27 1.92 9.41
CA SER A 63 -25.88 2.66 10.52
C SER A 63 -25.19 3.98 10.83
N SER A 64 -23.88 4.08 10.57
CA SER A 64 -23.09 5.28 10.92
C SER A 64 -23.07 6.34 9.82
N LEU A 65 -23.30 5.96 8.56
CA LEU A 65 -23.23 6.86 7.41
C LEU A 65 -24.60 7.18 6.79
N GLN A 66 -25.71 6.71 7.37
CA GLN A 66 -27.05 6.81 6.75
C GLN A 66 -27.51 8.26 6.55
N ASP A 67 -27.19 9.14 7.50
CA ASP A 67 -27.64 10.53 7.51
C ASP A 67 -26.51 11.52 7.20
N ILE A 68 -25.38 11.02 6.67
CA ILE A 68 -24.24 11.87 6.35
C ILE A 68 -24.41 12.44 4.94
N ASP A 69 -24.56 13.76 4.87
CA ASP A 69 -24.39 14.51 3.63
C ASP A 69 -22.89 14.57 3.29
N THR A 70 -22.49 13.71 2.36
CA THR A 70 -21.10 13.61 1.89
C THR A 70 -20.62 14.89 1.23
N VAL A 71 -21.50 15.64 0.54
CA VAL A 71 -21.15 16.90 -0.12
C VAL A 71 -20.89 17.98 0.92
N LYS A 72 -21.74 18.08 1.94
CA LYS A 72 -21.56 19.02 3.04
C LYS A 72 -20.26 18.73 3.80
N THR A 73 -19.99 17.46 4.10
CA THR A 73 -18.78 17.02 4.79
C THR A 73 -17.51 17.40 4.02
N VAL A 74 -17.48 17.18 2.70
CA VAL A 74 -16.33 17.54 1.85
C VAL A 74 -16.13 19.06 1.77
N ARG A 75 -17.23 19.84 1.74
CA ARG A 75 -17.17 21.32 1.77
C ARG A 75 -16.60 21.83 3.09
N GLU A 76 -17.04 21.28 4.21
CA GLU A 76 -16.53 21.63 5.54
C GLU A 76 -15.03 21.31 5.69
N MET A 77 -14.56 20.18 5.12
CA MET A 77 -13.14 19.85 5.09
C MET A 77 -12.31 20.82 4.23
N ARG A 78 -12.84 21.24 3.08
CA ARG A 78 -12.19 22.20 2.18
C ARG A 78 -12.13 23.60 2.78
N ASP A 79 -13.26 24.07 3.31
CA ASP A 79 -13.43 25.45 3.77
C ASP A 79 -12.92 25.64 5.21
N GLY A 80 -12.87 24.55 6.00
CA GLY A 80 -12.29 24.51 7.33
C GLY A 80 -10.78 24.24 7.36
N ALA A 81 -10.17 23.85 6.24
CA ALA A 81 -8.72 23.76 6.12
C ALA A 81 -8.14 25.18 6.14
N LYS A 82 -7.68 25.62 7.32
CA LYS A 82 -6.82 26.81 7.43
C LYS A 82 -5.49 26.49 6.76
N TRP A 83 -5.29 27.06 5.58
CA TRP A 83 -3.97 27.24 4.98
C TRP A 83 -3.26 28.41 5.66
#